data_AF-A0A1D2WD69-F1
#
_entry.id   AF-A0A1D2WD69-F1
#
_cell.length_a   1.000
_cell.length_b   1.000
_cell.length_c   1.000
_cell.angle_alpha   90.00
_cell.angle_beta   90.00
_cell.angle_gamma   90.00
#
_symmetry.space_group_name_H-M   'P 1'
#
loop_
_entity.id
_entity.type
_entity.pdbx_description
1 polymer ?
#
loop_
_entity_poly.entity_id
_entity_poly.type
_entity_poly.pdbx_seq_one_letter_code
_entity_poly.pdbx_strand_id
1 'polypeptide(L)'
;MFCRKCGAENKKDAKFCKKCGINLNDDSKITKENTGSPVKFLIVICFVLVAGLGIAAGNIFHDPGVTSNSSGTNQQSNSSTDDAGIDQQSSSEEKVVCELCGGTGVCCNCGGDGVWGADIPCTMCWGTGVCPACNGTGYTIKRSSSSSSSDDNWQADAIKHWGDTKVDNAKTQEHLAEEKGHSMDYTHTGYHDPDTDPYYVK
;
A
#
# COMPACT_ATOMS: atom_id res chain seq x y z
N MET A 1 -34.42 10.76 3.40
CA MET A 1 -33.23 11.57 3.05
C MET A 1 -32.21 10.69 2.38
N PHE A 2 -31.34 11.23 1.52
CA PHE A 2 -30.32 10.44 0.82
C PHE A 2 -28.93 10.66 1.42
N CYS A 3 -28.13 9.61 1.50
CA CYS A 3 -26.76 9.69 2.03
C CYS A 3 -25.85 10.41 1.03
N ARG A 4 -25.16 11.49 1.47
CA ARG A 4 -24.22 12.25 0.64
C ARG A 4 -22.97 11.46 0.23
N LYS A 5 -22.60 10.41 1.00
CA LYS A 5 -21.42 9.55 0.71
C LYS A 5 -21.71 8.43 -0.29
N CYS A 6 -22.87 7.77 -0.19
CA CYS A 6 -23.15 6.55 -0.97
C CYS A 6 -24.48 6.55 -1.74
N GLY A 7 -25.29 7.62 -1.65
CA GLY A 7 -26.55 7.76 -2.36
C GLY A 7 -27.73 6.93 -1.83
N ALA A 8 -27.55 6.12 -0.78
CA ALA A 8 -28.64 5.28 -0.25
C ALA A 8 -29.79 6.11 0.36
N GLU A 9 -31.02 5.65 0.16
CA GLU A 9 -32.21 6.24 0.80
C GLU A 9 -32.35 5.79 2.27
N ASN A 10 -32.47 6.78 3.16
CA ASN A 10 -32.59 6.61 4.60
C ASN A 10 -33.87 7.29 5.12
N LYS A 11 -34.37 6.82 6.28
CA LYS A 11 -35.52 7.45 6.96
C LYS A 11 -35.18 8.90 7.33
N LYS A 12 -36.21 9.75 7.48
CA LYS A 12 -36.02 11.21 7.75
C LYS A 12 -35.41 11.49 9.13
N ASP A 13 -35.49 10.53 10.04
CA ASP A 13 -35.01 10.56 11.43
C ASP A 13 -33.74 9.70 11.66
N ALA A 14 -33.17 9.13 10.58
CA ALA A 14 -31.99 8.28 10.70
C ALA A 14 -30.74 9.10 11.04
N LYS A 15 -30.08 8.78 12.17
CA LYS A 15 -28.80 9.40 12.55
C LYS A 15 -27.62 8.90 11.71
N PHE A 16 -27.66 7.66 11.24
CA PHE A 16 -26.59 7.03 10.45
C PHE A 16 -27.13 6.40 9.18
N CYS A 17 -26.27 6.29 8.16
CA CYS A 17 -26.61 5.65 6.91
C CYS A 17 -26.71 4.12 7.08
N LYS A 18 -27.86 3.53 6.73
CA LYS A 18 -28.10 2.09 6.80
C LYS A 18 -27.17 1.25 5.90
N LYS A 19 -26.51 1.87 4.90
CA LYS A 19 -25.65 1.19 3.93
C LYS A 19 -24.16 1.33 4.25
N CYS A 20 -23.70 2.53 4.65
CA CYS A 20 -22.27 2.80 4.84
C CYS A 20 -21.90 3.28 6.25
N GLY A 21 -22.86 3.38 7.17
CA GLY A 21 -22.63 3.72 8.58
C GLY A 21 -22.30 5.19 8.89
N ILE A 22 -22.17 6.06 7.88
CA ILE A 22 -21.81 7.48 8.13
C ILE A 22 -22.94 8.23 8.82
N ASN A 23 -22.60 9.14 9.73
CA ASN A 23 -23.55 10.04 10.37
C ASN A 23 -24.17 10.97 9.32
N LEU A 24 -25.49 11.06 9.35
CA LEU A 24 -26.30 11.83 8.40
C LEU A 24 -26.57 13.26 8.88
N ASN A 25 -26.26 13.57 10.14
CA ASN A 25 -26.43 14.88 10.76
C ASN A 25 -25.16 15.74 10.76
N ASP A 26 -24.01 15.21 10.33
CA ASP A 26 -22.73 15.91 10.27
C ASP A 26 -22.59 16.79 9.00
N ASP A 27 -23.67 17.51 8.66
CA ASP A 27 -23.78 18.34 7.46
C ASP A 27 -22.93 19.64 7.49
N SER A 28 -22.05 19.82 8.49
CA SER A 28 -21.34 21.09 8.74
C SER A 28 -19.81 21.07 8.60
N LYS A 29 -19.16 19.93 8.26
CA LYS A 29 -17.68 19.93 8.15
C LYS A 29 -17.07 19.16 6.98
N ILE A 30 -17.79 19.01 5.87
CA ILE A 30 -17.12 18.74 4.58
C ILE A 30 -16.71 20.09 4.00
N THR A 31 -15.69 20.70 4.60
CA THR A 31 -15.00 21.81 3.96
C THR A 31 -14.27 21.24 2.75
N LYS A 32 -14.81 21.52 1.57
CA LYS A 32 -13.99 21.63 0.36
C LYS A 32 -12.96 22.72 0.61
N GLU A 33 -11.72 22.36 0.91
CA GLU A 33 -10.56 23.26 0.79
C GLU A 33 -9.24 22.49 0.72
N ASN A 34 -9.03 21.77 -0.39
CA ASN A 34 -7.68 21.68 -0.94
C ASN A 34 -7.53 22.74 -2.04
N THR A 35 -7.76 24.00 -1.68
CA THR A 35 -7.17 25.14 -2.40
C THR A 35 -5.73 25.28 -1.91
N GLY A 36 -4.86 24.35 -2.33
CA GLY A 36 -3.43 24.61 -2.32
C GLY A 36 -3.22 25.92 -3.07
N SER A 37 -2.56 26.90 -2.44
CA SER A 37 -2.52 28.26 -2.97
C SER A 37 -2.00 28.25 -4.41
N PRO A 38 -2.64 28.99 -5.34
CA PRO A 38 -2.25 29.01 -6.75
C PRO A 38 -0.79 29.45 -6.97
N VAL A 39 -0.18 30.08 -5.95
CA VAL A 39 1.23 30.47 -5.93
C VAL A 39 2.17 29.26 -5.95
N LYS A 40 1.83 28.17 -5.24
CA LYS A 40 2.68 26.96 -5.24
C LYS A 40 2.69 26.28 -6.62
N PHE A 41 1.55 26.26 -7.30
CA PHE A 41 1.46 25.75 -8.67
C PHE A 41 2.20 26.62 -9.69
N LEU A 42 2.14 27.96 -9.55
CA LEU A 42 2.89 28.87 -10.43
C LEU A 42 4.41 28.72 -10.29
N ILE A 43 4.92 28.53 -9.07
CA ILE A 43 6.36 28.33 -8.83
C ILE A 43 6.86 27.07 -9.55
N VAL A 44 6.13 25.95 -9.43
CA VAL A 44 6.51 24.68 -10.06
C VAL A 44 6.52 24.81 -11.60
N ILE A 45 5.52 25.49 -12.19
CA ILE A 45 5.46 25.71 -13.64
C ILE A 45 6.65 26.55 -14.13
N CYS A 46 7.03 27.61 -13.41
CA CYS A 46 8.20 28.42 -13.75
C CYS A 46 9.51 27.61 -13.76
N PHE A 47 9.73 26.75 -12.77
CA PHE A 47 10.93 25.91 -12.72
C PHE A 47 11.02 24.96 -13.91
N VAL A 48 9.91 24.35 -14.32
CA VAL A 48 9.87 23.43 -15.48
C VAL A 48 10.20 24.16 -16.79
N LEU A 49 9.69 25.39 -16.98
CA LEU A 49 9.97 26.18 -18.19
C LEU A 49 11.45 26.62 -18.27
N VAL A 50 12.04 27.04 -17.15
CA VAL A 50 13.46 27.44 -17.11
C VAL A 50 14.38 26.23 -17.35
N ALA A 51 14.09 25.09 -16.72
CA ALA A 51 14.86 23.87 -16.94
C ALA A 51 14.73 23.34 -18.38
N GLY A 52 13.52 23.36 -18.95
CA GLY A 52 13.26 22.91 -20.32
C GLY A 52 13.99 23.75 -21.38
N LEU A 53 14.03 25.08 -21.23
CA LEU A 53 14.75 25.96 -22.15
C LEU A 53 16.28 25.84 -21.99
N GLY A 54 16.78 25.56 -20.78
CA GLY A 54 18.22 25.35 -20.53
C GLY A 54 18.79 24.11 -21.23
N ILE A 55 18.02 23.03 -21.34
CA ILE A 55 18.48 21.77 -21.97
C ILE A 55 18.67 21.94 -23.50
N ALA A 56 17.90 22.81 -24.15
CA ALA A 56 18.03 23.07 -25.59
C ALA A 56 19.33 23.82 -25.95
N ALA A 57 19.84 24.67 -25.05
CA ALA A 57 21.11 25.39 -25.27
C ALA A 57 22.35 24.56 -24.89
N GLY A 58 22.21 23.58 -24.00
CA GLY A 58 23.32 22.74 -23.51
C GLY A 58 23.87 21.73 -24.53
N ASN A 59 23.09 21.32 -25.53
CA ASN A 59 23.53 20.35 -26.53
C ASN A 59 24.36 20.94 -27.69
N ILE A 60 24.62 22.25 -27.71
CA ILE A 60 25.40 22.91 -28.78
C ILE A 60 26.91 22.98 -28.45
N PHE A 61 27.35 22.64 -27.23
CA PHE A 61 28.76 22.74 -26.81
C PHE A 61 29.48 21.42 -26.50
N HIS A 62 28.99 20.26 -26.99
CA HIS A 62 29.79 19.03 -26.97
C HIS A 62 30.48 18.81 -28.33
N ASP A 63 31.78 19.14 -28.37
CA ASP A 63 32.71 18.72 -29.42
C ASP A 63 32.79 17.18 -29.50
N PRO A 64 32.59 16.55 -30.68
CA PRO A 64 32.84 15.14 -30.87
C PRO A 64 34.31 14.93 -31.30
N GLY A 65 35.20 14.84 -30.32
CA GLY A 65 36.59 14.47 -30.54
C GLY A 65 36.89 13.07 -30.00
N VAL A 66 36.88 12.07 -30.88
CA VAL A 66 37.60 10.77 -30.86
C VAL A 66 36.70 9.59 -31.23
N THR A 67 36.85 9.20 -32.49
CA THR A 67 36.58 7.90 -33.08
C THR A 67 37.42 6.81 -32.39
N SER A 68 36.79 5.71 -31.99
CA SER A 68 37.44 4.39 -31.95
C SER A 68 36.41 3.27 -32.17
N ASN A 69 36.72 2.46 -33.16
CA ASN A 69 35.89 1.41 -33.74
C ASN A 69 35.76 0.17 -32.83
N SER A 70 34.52 -0.33 -32.76
CA SER A 70 34.07 -1.73 -32.83
C SER A 70 35.04 -2.89 -32.52
N SER A 71 34.61 -3.79 -31.64
CA SER A 71 34.61 -5.27 -31.81
C SER A 71 33.89 -5.95 -30.63
N GLY A 72 32.99 -6.91 -30.89
CA GLY A 72 32.71 -7.98 -29.92
C GLY A 72 31.26 -8.22 -29.49
N THR A 73 30.48 -8.77 -30.41
CA THR A 73 29.28 -9.62 -30.30
C THR A 73 29.20 -10.51 -29.02
N ASN A 74 28.05 -10.55 -28.34
CA ASN A 74 27.28 -11.80 -28.14
C ASN A 74 25.87 -11.55 -27.55
N GLN A 75 24.87 -11.54 -28.42
CA GLN A 75 23.47 -11.81 -28.08
C GLN A 75 23.08 -13.11 -28.78
N GLN A 76 22.84 -14.16 -28.00
CA GLN A 76 22.15 -15.40 -28.38
C GLN A 76 21.67 -16.01 -27.05
N SER A 77 20.40 -16.37 -26.85
CA SER A 77 19.70 -17.37 -27.65
C SER A 77 18.18 -17.17 -27.66
N ASN A 78 17.63 -17.18 -28.87
CA ASN A 78 16.31 -17.73 -29.15
C ASN A 78 16.37 -19.26 -28.98
N SER A 79 15.32 -19.86 -28.43
CA SER A 79 14.95 -21.24 -28.74
C SER A 79 13.49 -21.23 -29.16
N SER A 80 13.29 -21.19 -30.47
CA SER A 80 12.04 -21.56 -31.12
C SER A 80 11.90 -23.08 -31.03
N THR A 81 10.73 -23.54 -30.59
CA THR A 81 10.16 -24.80 -31.04
C THR A 81 8.76 -24.50 -31.52
N ASP A 82 8.56 -24.81 -32.79
CA ASP A 82 7.35 -24.65 -33.56
C ASP A 82 6.19 -25.50 -33.02
N ASP A 83 5.00 -24.95 -33.20
CA ASP A 83 3.78 -25.63 -33.68
C ASP A 83 3.24 -26.84 -32.91
N ALA A 84 2.25 -26.57 -32.06
CA ALA A 84 1.00 -27.33 -32.07
C ALA A 84 -0.12 -26.38 -31.64
N GLY A 85 -1.12 -26.22 -32.51
CA GLY A 85 -2.30 -25.40 -32.27
C GLY A 85 -2.97 -25.76 -30.95
N ILE A 86 -2.90 -24.84 -29.99
CA ILE A 86 -3.72 -24.86 -28.78
C ILE A 86 -4.85 -23.89 -29.05
N ASP A 87 -6.05 -24.45 -29.13
CA ASP A 87 -7.30 -23.72 -29.25
C ASP A 87 -7.28 -22.47 -28.38
N GLN A 88 -7.64 -21.35 -29.00
CA GLN A 88 -7.95 -20.10 -28.32
C GLN A 88 -9.18 -20.33 -27.44
N GLN A 89 -8.97 -20.95 -26.29
CA GLN A 89 -9.88 -20.83 -25.18
C GLN A 89 -9.66 -19.43 -24.63
N SER A 90 -10.42 -18.50 -25.22
CA SER A 90 -10.63 -17.14 -24.76
C SER A 90 -11.17 -17.20 -23.34
N SER A 91 -10.26 -17.41 -22.40
CA SER A 91 -10.48 -17.30 -20.97
C SER A 91 -10.70 -15.83 -20.72
N SER A 92 -11.96 -15.40 -20.73
CA SER A 92 -12.35 -14.07 -20.31
C SER A 92 -11.88 -13.87 -18.88
N GLU A 93 -10.75 -13.19 -18.70
CA GLU A 93 -10.23 -12.84 -17.39
C GLU A 93 -11.21 -11.86 -16.72
N GLU A 94 -11.95 -12.36 -15.75
CA GLU A 94 -12.86 -11.52 -14.97
C GLU A 94 -12.04 -10.71 -13.96
N LYS A 95 -11.93 -9.40 -14.21
CA LYS A 95 -11.35 -8.45 -13.27
C LYS A 95 -12.37 -8.13 -12.19
N VAL A 96 -12.04 -8.46 -10.95
CA VAL A 96 -12.84 -8.13 -9.77
C VAL A 96 -12.14 -7.03 -8.99
N VAL A 97 -12.90 -6.07 -8.47
CA VAL A 97 -12.38 -4.96 -7.66
C VAL A 97 -11.64 -5.51 -6.44
N CYS A 98 -10.43 -5.03 -6.19
CA CYS A 98 -9.64 -5.44 -5.03
C CYS A 98 -10.33 -4.95 -3.74
N GLU A 99 -10.76 -5.90 -2.92
CA GLU A 99 -11.51 -5.62 -1.68
C GLU A 99 -10.65 -4.89 -0.64
N LEU A 100 -9.33 -5.15 -0.60
CA LEU A 100 -8.43 -4.54 0.38
C LEU A 100 -8.31 -3.01 0.22
N CYS A 101 -8.26 -2.53 -1.03
CA CYS A 101 -8.11 -1.10 -1.33
C CYS A 101 -9.39 -0.46 -1.91
N GLY A 102 -10.48 -1.23 -2.00
CA GLY A 102 -11.75 -0.77 -2.58
C GLY A 102 -11.63 -0.32 -4.05
N GLY A 103 -10.67 -0.86 -4.80
CA GLY A 103 -10.45 -0.49 -6.20
C GLY A 103 -9.45 0.64 -6.46
N THR A 104 -8.91 1.28 -5.44
CA THR A 104 -8.02 2.45 -5.64
C THR A 104 -6.62 2.06 -6.10
N GLY A 105 -6.17 0.84 -5.80
CA GLY A 105 -4.77 0.44 -5.97
C GLY A 105 -3.82 1.05 -4.92
N VAL A 106 -4.30 1.97 -4.09
CA VAL A 106 -3.51 2.68 -3.10
C VAL A 106 -3.50 1.89 -1.79
N CYS A 107 -2.37 1.90 -1.07
CA CYS A 107 -2.28 1.28 0.25
C CYS A 107 -3.27 1.96 1.22
N CYS A 108 -4.23 1.18 1.73
CA CYS A 108 -5.26 1.69 2.64
C CYS A 108 -4.71 2.13 4.01
N ASN A 109 -3.50 1.69 4.35
CA ASN A 109 -2.88 1.98 5.64
C ASN A 109 -2.17 3.34 5.67
N CYS A 110 -1.48 3.74 4.59
CA CYS A 110 -0.79 5.04 4.50
C CYS A 110 -1.42 6.02 3.51
N GLY A 111 -2.51 5.65 2.83
CA GLY A 111 -3.15 6.52 1.85
C GLY A 111 -2.33 6.79 0.58
N GLY A 112 -1.25 6.03 0.37
CA GLY A 112 -0.39 6.16 -0.82
C GLY A 112 0.96 6.80 -0.58
N ASP A 113 1.17 7.41 0.58
CA ASP A 113 2.41 8.15 0.85
C ASP A 113 3.60 7.24 1.16
N GLY A 114 3.36 5.95 1.40
CA GLY A 114 4.39 4.99 1.76
C GLY A 114 4.94 5.15 3.18
N VAL A 115 4.66 6.27 3.86
CA VAL A 115 5.16 6.58 5.20
C VAL A 115 4.05 6.96 6.17
N TRP A 116 4.34 6.82 7.46
CA TRP A 116 3.50 7.26 8.58
C TRP A 116 4.25 8.32 9.40
N GLY A 117 3.79 9.57 9.35
CA GLY A 117 4.37 10.66 10.14
C GLY A 117 5.81 11.00 9.73
N ALA A 118 6.72 11.03 10.70
CA ALA A 118 8.13 11.41 10.54
C ALA A 118 8.98 10.30 9.88
N ASP A 119 8.68 10.01 8.61
CA ASP A 119 9.47 9.11 7.73
C ASP A 119 9.53 7.63 8.15
N ILE A 120 8.62 7.16 9.02
CA ILE A 120 8.53 5.74 9.34
C ILE A 120 7.85 5.03 8.16
N PRO A 121 8.49 4.05 7.50
CA PRO A 121 7.88 3.36 6.38
C PRO A 121 6.65 2.58 6.82
N CYS A 122 5.59 2.68 6.02
CA CYS A 122 4.34 1.97 6.25
C CYS A 122 4.59 0.46 6.19
N THR A 123 4.32 -0.24 7.29
CA THR A 123 4.58 -1.69 7.41
C THR A 123 3.68 -2.54 6.52
N MET A 124 2.56 -2.00 6.03
CA MET A 124 1.66 -2.73 5.13
C MET A 124 2.16 -2.74 3.67
N CYS A 125 2.72 -1.63 3.18
CA CYS A 125 3.21 -1.50 1.79
C CYS A 125 4.73 -1.36 1.69
N TRP A 126 5.42 -1.35 2.82
CA TRP A 126 6.87 -1.33 2.95
C TRP A 126 7.50 -0.10 2.29
N GLY A 127 6.85 1.06 2.44
CA GLY A 127 7.32 2.30 1.82
C GLY A 127 6.78 2.58 0.42
N THR A 128 6.16 1.61 -0.26
CA THR A 128 5.79 1.79 -1.68
C THR A 128 4.56 2.66 -1.90
N GLY A 129 3.66 2.76 -0.91
CA GLY A 129 2.35 3.41 -1.07
C GLY A 129 1.34 2.61 -1.88
N VAL A 130 1.74 1.47 -2.45
CA VAL A 130 0.93 0.64 -3.33
C VAL A 130 0.20 -0.43 -2.53
N CYS A 131 -1.05 -0.74 -2.90
CA CYS A 131 -1.78 -1.84 -2.30
C CYS A 131 -1.10 -3.19 -2.63
N PRO A 132 -0.62 -3.95 -1.63
CA PRO A 132 0.10 -5.20 -1.87
C PRO A 132 -0.79 -6.33 -2.40
N ALA A 133 -2.11 -6.24 -2.20
CA ALA A 133 -3.05 -7.27 -2.65
C ALA A 133 -3.31 -7.23 -4.17
N CYS A 134 -3.15 -6.08 -4.80
CA CYS A 134 -3.41 -5.90 -6.24
C CYS A 134 -2.26 -5.24 -6.99
N ASN A 135 -1.11 -5.03 -6.34
CA ASN A 135 0.06 -4.35 -6.90
C ASN A 135 -0.29 -3.04 -7.59
N GLY A 136 -1.20 -2.25 -7.00
CA GLY A 136 -1.55 -0.93 -7.52
C GLY A 136 -2.62 -0.91 -8.61
N THR A 137 -3.04 -2.06 -9.12
CA THR A 137 -4.02 -2.11 -10.21
C THR A 137 -5.44 -1.78 -9.76
N GLY A 138 -5.75 -1.97 -8.48
CA GLY A 138 -7.11 -1.84 -7.96
C GLY A 138 -8.00 -3.05 -8.26
N TYR A 139 -7.51 -4.08 -8.94
CA TYR A 139 -8.28 -5.29 -9.26
C TYR A 139 -7.47 -6.57 -9.07
N THR A 140 -8.17 -7.66 -8.83
CA THR A 140 -7.63 -9.02 -8.83
C THR A 140 -8.28 -9.82 -9.94
N ILE A 141 -7.52 -10.69 -10.60
CA ILE A 141 -8.06 -11.56 -11.64
C ILE A 141 -8.68 -12.78 -10.93
N LYS A 142 -10.02 -12.90 -10.95
CA LYS A 142 -10.65 -14.17 -10.59
C LYS A 142 -10.52 -15.09 -11.79
N ARG A 143 -9.68 -16.11 -11.67
CA ARG A 143 -9.79 -17.25 -12.57
C ARG A 143 -11.07 -17.98 -12.17
N SER A 144 -12.06 -17.96 -13.04
CA SER A 144 -13.26 -18.78 -12.92
C SER A 144 -12.82 -20.24 -12.99
N SER A 145 -12.54 -20.84 -11.82
CA SER A 145 -12.33 -22.27 -11.69
C SER A 145 -13.68 -22.97 -11.85
N SER A 146 -14.07 -23.20 -13.11
CA SER A 146 -15.02 -24.25 -13.44
C SER A 146 -14.38 -25.62 -13.25
N SER A 147 -13.95 -25.93 -12.02
CA SER A 147 -13.69 -27.28 -11.54
C SER A 147 -13.33 -27.20 -10.07
N SER A 148 -14.31 -27.55 -9.23
CA SER A 148 -14.07 -28.26 -7.98
C SER A 148 -13.18 -29.48 -8.26
N SER A 149 -11.85 -29.33 -8.20
CA SER A 149 -10.98 -30.45 -7.87
C SER A 149 -10.40 -30.19 -6.49
N SER A 150 -10.75 -31.12 -5.61
CA SER A 150 -10.38 -31.19 -4.21
C SER A 150 -8.90 -31.54 -4.06
N ASP A 151 -8.01 -30.66 -4.48
CA ASP A 151 -6.58 -30.79 -4.20
C ASP A 151 -6.16 -29.74 -3.16
N ASP A 152 -6.83 -29.80 -2.01
CA ASP A 152 -6.31 -29.32 -0.73
C ASP A 152 -5.07 -30.15 -0.36
N ASN A 153 -3.93 -29.94 -1.03
CA ASN A 153 -2.66 -30.51 -0.55
C ASN A 153 -1.42 -29.73 -0.97
N TRP A 154 -1.33 -28.46 -0.60
CA TRP A 154 -0.04 -27.74 -0.57
C TRP A 154 0.31 -27.14 0.80
N GLN A 155 -0.57 -27.27 1.81
CA GLN A 155 -0.29 -26.79 3.17
C GLN A 155 0.56 -27.75 4.02
N ALA A 156 1.08 -28.86 3.46
CA ALA A 156 1.86 -29.83 4.24
C ALA A 156 3.39 -29.63 4.22
N ASP A 157 3.97 -28.70 3.43
CA ASP A 157 5.44 -28.61 3.29
C ASP A 157 6.10 -27.28 3.73
N ALA A 158 5.36 -26.41 4.43
CA ALA A 158 5.93 -25.20 5.04
C ALA A 158 6.21 -25.32 6.55
N ILE A 159 5.86 -26.45 7.19
CA ILE A 159 6.13 -26.71 8.63
C ILE A 159 7.34 -27.65 8.79
N LYS A 160 8.42 -27.42 8.03
CA LYS A 160 9.67 -28.17 8.19
C LYS A 160 10.96 -27.34 8.11
N HIS A 161 10.89 -26.01 8.19
CA HIS A 161 12.09 -25.15 8.15
C HIS A 161 12.22 -24.11 9.27
N TRP A 162 11.40 -24.18 10.32
CA TRP A 162 11.55 -23.36 11.54
C TRP A 162 12.09 -24.15 12.74
N GLY A 163 12.90 -25.19 12.49
CA GLY A 163 13.45 -26.09 13.51
C GLY A 163 14.95 -25.97 13.79
N ASP A 164 15.76 -25.40 12.89
CA ASP A 164 17.23 -25.51 12.95
C ASP A 164 17.95 -24.18 13.14
N THR A 165 17.56 -23.41 14.16
CA THR A 165 18.44 -22.41 14.79
C THR A 165 18.48 -22.63 16.31
N LYS A 166 19.00 -23.78 16.70
CA LYS A 166 19.71 -23.96 17.98
C LYS A 166 21.05 -24.62 17.65
N VAL A 167 22.10 -24.25 18.40
CA VAL A 167 23.54 -24.55 18.19
C VAL A 167 24.17 -23.44 17.32
N ASP A 168 24.87 -22.41 17.80
CA ASP A 168 25.76 -22.27 18.96
C ASP A 168 25.64 -20.88 19.61
N ASN A 169 25.16 -20.82 20.86
CA ASN A 169 25.45 -19.67 21.72
C ASN A 169 25.65 -20.14 23.16
N ALA A 170 26.72 -20.90 23.38
CA ALA A 170 27.16 -21.39 24.68
C ALA A 170 28.51 -20.75 25.11
N LYS A 171 28.81 -19.52 24.67
CA LYS A 171 30.06 -18.83 25.05
C LYS A 171 29.94 -17.35 25.38
N THR A 172 28.76 -16.89 25.80
CA THR A 172 28.62 -15.51 26.33
C THR A 172 27.71 -15.49 27.56
N GLN A 173 28.06 -16.29 28.56
CA GLN A 173 27.38 -16.34 29.86
C GLN A 173 28.31 -16.09 31.06
N GLU A 174 29.34 -15.24 30.89
CA GLU A 174 30.21 -14.81 32.01
C GLU A 174 30.38 -13.29 32.16
N HIS A 175 29.58 -12.44 31.49
CA HIS A 175 29.85 -10.99 31.54
C HIS A 175 28.68 -10.03 31.79
N LEU A 176 27.55 -10.47 32.37
CA LEU A 176 26.47 -9.56 32.76
C LEU A 176 25.87 -9.92 34.13
N ALA A 177 26.75 -10.07 35.12
CA ALA A 177 26.38 -10.14 36.53
C ALA A 177 26.84 -8.87 37.27
N GLU A 178 26.61 -7.68 36.71
CA GLU A 178 26.89 -6.42 37.44
C GLU A 178 26.22 -5.21 36.77
N GLU A 179 24.89 -5.09 36.82
CA GLU A 179 24.21 -3.78 36.94
C GLU A 179 22.86 -4.00 37.64
N LYS A 180 22.92 -3.99 38.97
CA LYS A 180 21.76 -3.85 39.84
C LYS A 180 21.32 -2.38 39.83
N GLY A 181 20.02 -2.16 39.61
CA GLY A 181 19.31 -1.03 40.21
C GLY A 181 18.84 0.04 39.24
N HIS A 182 17.73 -0.22 38.55
CA HIS A 182 16.70 0.80 38.36
C HIS A 182 15.32 0.13 38.36
N SER A 183 14.64 0.25 39.49
CA SER A 183 13.22 -0.04 39.67
C SER A 183 12.44 1.02 38.90
N MET A 184 11.86 0.67 37.75
CA MET A 184 10.81 1.50 37.14
C MET A 184 9.46 1.08 37.74
N ASP A 185 8.96 1.92 38.64
CA ASP A 185 7.58 1.89 39.10
C ASP A 185 6.64 2.14 37.92
N TYR A 186 5.96 1.08 37.46
CA TYR A 186 4.84 1.19 36.55
C TYR A 186 3.64 1.74 37.31
N THR A 187 3.51 3.08 37.36
CA THR A 187 2.25 3.71 37.75
C THR A 187 1.23 3.51 36.65
N HIS A 188 0.30 2.60 36.92
CA HIS A 188 -0.89 2.28 36.15
C HIS A 188 -1.79 3.52 36.00
N THR A 189 -1.62 4.29 34.92
CA THR A 189 -2.55 5.39 34.59
C THR A 189 -3.85 4.78 34.07
N GLY A 190 -4.92 5.00 34.83
CA GLY A 190 -6.25 4.44 34.62
C GLY A 190 -6.84 4.72 33.26
N TYR A 191 -7.41 3.66 32.67
CA TYR A 191 -8.43 3.73 31.64
C TYR A 191 -9.65 4.42 32.26
N HIS A 192 -9.99 5.61 31.78
CA HIS A 192 -11.27 6.25 32.07
C HIS A 192 -12.33 5.63 31.17
N ASP A 193 -13.25 4.88 31.78
CA ASP A 193 -14.49 4.38 31.19
C ASP A 193 -15.58 5.47 31.33
N PRO A 194 -16.11 6.06 30.25
CA PRO A 194 -17.11 7.12 30.33
C PRO A 194 -18.56 6.64 30.45
N ASP A 195 -18.84 5.33 30.56
CA ASP A 195 -20.22 4.81 30.44
C ASP A 195 -20.86 4.28 31.74
N THR A 196 -20.41 4.74 32.91
CA THR A 196 -21.12 4.47 34.18
C THR A 196 -21.54 5.74 34.90
N ASP A 197 -22.67 6.31 34.47
CA ASP A 197 -23.42 7.26 35.28
C ASP A 197 -24.90 6.85 35.35
N PRO A 198 -25.31 6.07 36.38
CA PRO A 198 -26.70 5.86 36.70
C PRO A 198 -27.07 6.67 37.96
N TYR A 199 -28.15 7.47 37.84
CA TYR A 199 -28.93 8.14 38.89
C TYR A 199 -28.42 9.49 39.43
N TYR A 200 -29.17 10.55 39.10
CA TYR A 200 -29.83 11.33 40.16
C TYR A 200 -31.20 11.84 39.71
N VAL A 201 -32.18 11.55 40.57
CA VAL A 201 -33.58 11.94 40.51
C VAL A 201 -33.77 13.18 41.37
N LYS A 202 -34.40 14.23 40.83
CA LYS A 202 -35.54 14.96 41.41
C LYS A 202 -36.02 16.05 40.45
#